data_AF-A0A8X6J6N0-F1
#
_entry.id   AF-A0A8X6J6N0-F1
#
_cell.length_a   1.000
_cell.length_b   1.000
_cell.length_c   1.000
_cell.angle_alpha   90.00
_cell.angle_beta   90.00
_cell.angle_gamma   90.00
#
_symmetry.space_group_name_H-M   'P 1'
#
loop_
_entity.id
_entity.type
_entity.pdbx_description
1 polymer ?
#
loop_
_entity_poly.entity_id
_entity_poly.type
_entity_poly.pdbx_seq_one_letter_code
_entity_poly.pdbx_strand_id
1 'polypeptide(L)'
;MLPESIQFYNSTKFGVDLVNQIARKYTVKASSRRWPFQIFFNILGLAAINAWILYKETTGIQIQRKVFLFQLAEHLSTECRTAKQKNSSEHEDPKR
;
A
#
# COMPACT_ATOMS: atom_id res chain seq x y z
N MET A 1 -40.45 6.87 -6.15
CA MET A 1 -39.55 5.73 -5.90
C MET A 1 -38.61 5.57 -7.08
N LEU A 2 -37.33 5.33 -6.84
CA LEU A 2 -36.38 4.99 -7.92
C LEU A 2 -36.57 3.52 -8.30
N PRO A 3 -36.51 3.17 -9.60
CA PRO A 3 -36.51 1.77 -10.05
C PRO A 3 -35.44 0.95 -9.34
N GLU A 4 -35.75 -0.31 -9.03
CA GLU A 4 -34.84 -1.25 -8.37
C GLU A 4 -33.51 -1.38 -9.11
N SER A 5 -33.55 -1.36 -10.46
CA SER A 5 -32.35 -1.36 -11.31
C SER A 5 -31.43 -0.16 -11.05
N ILE A 6 -31.99 1.03 -10.84
CA ILE A 6 -31.21 2.25 -10.56
C ILE A 6 -30.64 2.19 -9.13
N GLN A 7 -31.38 1.63 -8.18
CA GLN A 7 -30.90 1.45 -6.81
C GLN A 7 -29.73 0.44 -6.74
N PHE A 8 -29.85 -0.70 -7.43
CA PHE A 8 -28.78 -1.71 -7.50
C PHE A 8 -27.53 -1.19 -8.22
N TYR A 9 -27.69 -0.46 -9.32
CA TYR A 9 -26.56 0.17 -10.00
C TYR A 9 -25.85 1.19 -9.09
N ASN A 10 -26.62 2.04 -8.41
CA ASN A 10 -26.06 3.02 -7.50
C ASN A 10 -25.39 2.38 -6.27
N SER A 11 -25.85 1.24 -5.78
CA SER A 11 -25.20 0.58 -4.63
C SER A 11 -23.84 -0.02 -4.96
N THR A 12 -23.61 -0.43 -6.22
CA THR A 12 -22.40 -1.16 -6.65
C THR A 12 -21.39 -0.31 -7.40
N LYS A 13 -21.82 0.76 -8.08
CA LYS A 13 -20.93 1.56 -8.97
C LYS A 13 -19.79 2.31 -8.27
N PHE A 14 -19.91 2.59 -6.98
CA PHE A 14 -18.97 3.48 -6.26
C PHE A 14 -17.71 2.79 -5.73
N GLY A 15 -17.54 1.49 -5.93
CA GLY A 15 -16.41 0.74 -5.38
C GLY A 15 -15.04 1.30 -5.81
N VAL A 16 -14.88 1.62 -7.09
CA VAL A 16 -13.64 2.19 -7.63
C VAL A 16 -13.37 3.59 -7.10
N ASP A 17 -14.41 4.43 -7.03
CA ASP A 17 -14.31 5.79 -6.50
C ASP A 17 -13.91 5.80 -5.03
N LEU A 18 -14.48 4.87 -4.25
CA LEU A 18 -14.14 4.69 -2.84
C LEU A 18 -12.67 4.29 -2.69
N VAL A 19 -12.17 3.31 -3.46
CA VAL A 19 -10.76 2.90 -3.42
C VAL A 19 -9.84 4.06 -3.82
N ASN A 20 -10.21 4.83 -4.85
CA ASN A 20 -9.45 6.00 -5.28
C ASN A 20 -9.40 7.10 -4.20
N GLN A 21 -10.52 7.39 -3.55
CA GLN A 21 -10.61 8.34 -2.44
C GLN A 21 -9.75 7.89 -1.25
N ILE A 22 -9.84 6.61 -0.90
CA ILE A 22 -9.04 5.98 0.14
C ILE A 22 -7.55 6.08 -0.21
N ALA A 23 -7.15 5.76 -1.45
CA ALA A 23 -5.77 5.87 -1.90
C ALA A 23 -5.22 7.31 -1.81
N ARG A 24 -6.02 8.31 -2.18
CA ARG A 24 -5.65 9.73 -2.10
C ARG A 24 -5.40 10.22 -0.66
N LYS A 25 -6.11 9.68 0.35
CA LYS A 25 -5.99 10.11 1.75
C LYS A 25 -4.62 9.86 2.38
N TYR A 26 -3.90 8.83 1.93
CA TYR A 26 -2.55 8.49 2.39
C TYR A 26 -1.61 8.27 1.20
N THR A 27 -1.65 9.18 0.24
CA THR A 27 -0.84 9.08 -0.97
C THR A 27 0.64 9.35 -0.66
N VAL A 28 1.51 8.49 -1.17
CA VAL A 28 2.97 8.68 -1.17
C VAL A 28 3.47 9.34 -2.47
N LYS A 29 2.55 9.77 -3.34
CA LYS A 29 2.88 10.43 -4.61
C LYS A 29 3.65 11.72 -4.35
N ALA A 30 4.93 11.70 -4.68
CA ALA A 30 5.70 12.92 -4.90
C ALA A 30 5.33 13.52 -6.26
N SER A 31 5.27 14.85 -6.36
CA SER A 31 5.10 15.53 -7.65
C SER A 31 6.26 15.14 -8.56
N SER A 32 5.97 14.44 -9.65
CA SER A 32 6.99 13.95 -10.59
C SER A 32 6.50 14.16 -12.02
N ARG A 33 7.39 14.68 -12.87
CA ARG A 33 7.18 14.86 -14.32
C ARG A 33 7.26 13.54 -15.10
N ARG A 34 7.56 12.42 -14.42
CA ARG A 34 7.69 11.09 -15.04
C ARG A 34 6.44 10.25 -14.75
N TRP A 35 5.58 10.11 -15.75
CA TRP A 35 4.34 9.31 -15.70
C TRP A 35 4.52 7.87 -15.19
N PRO A 36 5.58 7.11 -15.55
CA PRO A 36 5.77 5.75 -15.04
C PRO A 36 5.87 5.69 -13.50
N PHE A 37 6.45 6.73 -12.89
CA PHE A 37 6.59 6.81 -11.43
C PHE A 37 5.26 7.04 -10.74
N GLN A 38 4.33 7.74 -11.39
CA GLN A 38 2.96 7.90 -10.88
C GLN A 38 2.20 6.58 -10.91
N ILE A 39 2.38 5.77 -11.97
CA ILE A 39 1.81 4.43 -12.08
C ILE A 39 2.35 3.54 -10.95
N PHE A 40 3.65 3.56 -10.70
CA PHE A 40 4.27 2.83 -9.59
C PHE A 40 3.62 3.18 -8.24
N PHE A 41 3.45 4.47 -7.93
CA PHE A 41 2.80 4.90 -6.69
C PHE A 41 1.32 4.51 -6.59
N ASN A 42 0.60 4.45 -7.73
CA ASN A 42 -0.76 3.95 -7.75
C ASN A 42 -0.82 2.47 -7.35
N ILE A 43 0.05 1.66 -7.96
CA ILE A 43 0.14 0.22 -7.67
C ILE A 43 0.53 0.01 -6.19
N LEU A 44 1.51 0.75 -5.70
CA LEU A 44 1.95 0.67 -4.31
C LEU A 44 0.83 1.05 -3.33
N GLY A 45 0.07 2.11 -3.62
CA GLY A 45 -1.09 2.50 -2.83
C GLY A 45 -2.19 1.44 -2.79
N LEU A 46 -2.45 0.80 -3.93
CA LEU A 46 -3.44 -0.28 -4.04
C LEU A 46 -2.98 -1.54 -3.27
N ALA A 47 -1.73 -1.94 -3.43
CA ALA A 47 -1.14 -3.07 -2.71
C ALA A 47 -1.23 -2.87 -1.19
N ALA A 48 -0.94 -1.66 -0.69
CA ALA A 48 -1.03 -1.34 0.73
C ALA A 48 -2.48 -1.37 1.26
N ILE A 49 -3.47 -0.96 0.45
CA ILE A 49 -4.90 -1.10 0.81
C ILE A 49 -5.28 -2.58 0.90
N ASN A 50 -4.88 -3.38 -0.10
CA ASN A 50 -5.17 -4.81 -0.12
C ASN A 50 -4.52 -5.54 1.06
N ALA A 51 -3.27 -5.23 1.39
CA ALA A 51 -2.58 -5.79 2.55
C ALA A 51 -3.27 -5.41 3.86
N TRP A 52 -3.76 -4.16 4.00
CA TRP A 52 -4.51 -3.72 5.18
C TRP A 52 -5.85 -4.45 5.31
N ILE A 53 -6.58 -4.65 4.22
CA ILE A 53 -7.83 -5.44 4.22
C ILE A 53 -7.52 -6.87 4.64
N LEU A 54 -6.56 -7.52 3.99
CA LEU A 54 -6.16 -8.89 4.29
C LEU A 54 -5.75 -9.07 5.75
N TYR A 55 -4.96 -8.14 6.30
CA TYR A 55 -4.54 -8.18 7.71
C TYR A 55 -5.73 -8.19 8.68
N LYS A 56 -6.75 -7.37 8.41
CA LYS A 56 -7.97 -7.33 9.23
C LYS A 56 -8.77 -8.61 9.13
N GLU A 57 -8.91 -9.17 7.92
CA GLU A 57 -9.66 -10.41 7.69
C GLU A 57 -8.97 -11.61 8.36
N THR A 58 -7.64 -11.72 8.25
CA THR A 58 -6.89 -12.84 8.81
C THR A 58 -6.76 -12.77 10.33
N THR A 59 -6.57 -11.57 10.89
CA THR A 59 -6.28 -11.42 12.33
C THR A 59 -7.52 -11.06 13.15
N GLY A 60 -8.61 -10.64 12.51
CA GLY A 60 -9.80 -10.08 13.15
C GLY A 60 -9.59 -8.72 13.83
N ILE A 61 -8.38 -8.17 13.79
CA ILE A 61 -8.02 -6.92 14.48
C ILE A 61 -8.43 -5.72 13.63
N GLN A 62 -9.21 -4.82 14.23
CA GLN A 62 -9.56 -3.54 13.63
C GLN A 62 -8.46 -2.50 13.86
N ILE A 63 -7.49 -2.45 12.95
CA ILE A 63 -6.41 -1.46 12.99
C ILE A 63 -6.72 -0.25 12.09
N GLN A 64 -6.43 0.96 12.59
CA GLN A 64 -6.49 2.15 11.76
C GLN A 64 -5.45 2.08 10.65
N ARG A 65 -5.85 2.35 9.40
CA ARG A 65 -4.96 2.28 8.23
C ARG A 65 -3.64 3.05 8.39
N LYS A 66 -3.66 4.24 9.02
CA LYS A 66 -2.44 5.05 9.25
C LYS A 66 -1.40 4.29 10.09
N VAL A 67 -1.87 3.58 11.12
CA VAL A 67 -1.02 2.83 12.05
C VAL A 67 -0.46 1.61 11.33
N PHE A 68 -1.31 0.91 10.58
CA PHE A 68 -0.87 -0.21 9.73
C PHE A 68 0.21 0.22 8.72
N LEU A 69 0.01 1.34 8.02
CA LEU A 69 0.99 1.86 7.06
C LEU A 69 2.31 2.26 7.73
N PHE A 70 2.26 2.83 8.94
CA PHE A 70 3.46 3.19 9.69
C PHE A 70 4.25 1.94 10.09
N GLN A 71 3.59 0.94 10.67
CA GLN A 71 4.22 -0.34 11.02
C GLN A 71 4.79 -1.06 9.80
N LEU A 72 4.05 -1.07 8.70
CA LEU A 72 4.51 -1.64 7.44
C LEU A 72 5.78 -0.95 6.95
N ALA A 73 5.81 0.39 6.97
CA ALA A 73 6.98 1.16 6.55
C ALA A 73 8.19 0.93 7.47
N GLU A 74 7.97 0.81 8.78
CA GLU A 74 9.00 0.50 9.76
C GLU A 74 9.62 -0.88 9.51
N HIS A 75 8.79 -1.92 9.37
CA HIS A 75 9.25 -3.28 9.08
C HIS A 75 10.05 -3.35 7.77
N LEU A 76 9.51 -2.81 6.67
CA LEU A 76 10.21 -2.77 5.38
C LEU A 76 11.54 -2.00 5.46
N SER A 77 11.58 -0.92 6.26
CA SER A 77 12.80 -0.15 6.48
C SER A 77 13.86 -0.94 7.26
N THR A 78 13.43 -1.72 8.26
CA THR A 78 14.35 -2.58 9.02
C THR A 78 14.94 -3.69 8.15
N GLU A 79 14.13 -4.37 7.33
CA GLU A 79 14.59 -5.42 6.42
C GLU A 79 15.57 -4.88 5.37
N CYS A 80 15.30 -3.68 4.82
CA CYS A 80 16.23 -3.03 3.89
C CYS A 80 17.58 -2.69 4.54
N ARG A 81 17.60 -2.33 5.82
CA ARG A 81 18.85 -2.01 6.55
C ARG A 81 19.66 -3.27 6.84
N THR A 82 19.01 -4.34 7.29
CA THR A 82 19.68 -5.62 7.59
C THR A 82 20.22 -6.28 6.31
N ALA A 83 19.48 -6.23 5.21
CA ALA A 83 19.95 -6.70 3.91
C ALA A 83 21.18 -5.93 3.41
N LYS A 84 21.23 -4.60 3.61
CA LYS A 84 22.41 -3.79 3.27
C LYS A 84 23.64 -4.14 4.12
N GLN A 85 23.47 -4.37 5.42
CA GLN A 85 24.58 -4.76 6.31
C GLN A 85 25.17 -6.12 5.93
N LYS A 86 24.32 -7.07 5.54
CA LYS A 86 24.76 -8.41 5.09
C LYS A 86 25.59 -8.35 3.81
N ASN A 87 25.17 -7.52 2.85
CA ASN A 87 25.90 -7.31 1.60
C ASN A 87 27.25 -6.58 1.78
N SER A 88 27.42 -5.80 2.87
CA SER A 88 28.70 -5.19 3.23
C SER A 88 29.65 -6.16 3.92
N SER A 89 29.13 -7.11 4.71
CA SER A 89 29.94 -8.16 5.34
C SER A 89 30.38 -9.27 4.39
N GLU A 90 29.67 -9.52 3.27
CA GLU A 90 30.10 -10.47 2.23
C GLU A 90 31.15 -9.91 1.26
N HIS A 91 31.48 -8.61 1.34
CA HIS A 91 32.53 -7.99 0.52
C HIS A 91 33.88 -7.83 1.24
N GLU A 92 33.95 -8.20 2.53
CA GLU A 92 35.20 -8.37 3.27
C GLU A 92 35.41 -9.84 3.60
N ASP A 93 35.81 -10.63 2.60
CA ASP A 93 36.61 -11.85 2.86
C ASP A 93 38.00 -11.68 2.23
N PRO A 94 39.05 -12.08 2.95
CA PRO A 94 40.40 -11.54 2.81
C PRO A 94 41.16 -12.15 1.63
N LYS A 95 42.03 -11.34 1.04
CA LYS A 95 43.14 -11.80 0.19
C LYS A 95 43.83 -12.99 0.87
N ARG A 96 43.84 -14.13 0.18
CA ARG A 96 44.84 -15.18 0.37
C ARG A 96 45.63 -15.31 -0.92
#